data_AF-A0A1I5S2U3-F1
#
_entry.id   AF-A0A1I5S2U3-F1
#
_cell.length_a   1.000
_cell.length_b   1.000
_cell.length_c   1.000
_cell.angle_alpha   90.00
_cell.angle_beta   90.00
_cell.angle_gamma   90.00
#
_symmetry.space_group_name_H-M   'P 1'
#
loop_
_entity.id
_entity.type
_entity.pdbx_description
1 polymer ?
#
loop_
_entity_poly.entity_id
_entity_poly.type
_entity_poly.pdbx_seq_one_letter_code
_entity_poly.pdbx_strand_id
1 'polypeptide(L)'
;MKRCILLLMLVMTACSGGEETLNPINDELRVAAYERFSENLQNNNGMTKERAEKEAFDYLVQRVAVVNRAQEVGIEVTEEEAMEMSNNVREKLENGKIDNAESTLKDIRNTMEAENLTETKYWEEYAKNGYKETLMIDKLKTYEEENALKPWSVRKKEIVKAFKSNESGRIESFREKVGLP
;
A
#
# COMPACT_ATOMS: atom_id res chain seq x y z
N MET A 1 -24.43 -48.37 -35.14
CA MET A 1 -23.85 -47.51 -34.08
C MET A 1 -22.74 -46.66 -34.70
N LYS A 2 -23.04 -45.40 -35.03
CA LYS A 2 -22.07 -44.43 -35.55
C LYS A 2 -22.05 -43.26 -34.57
N ARG A 3 -20.86 -42.96 -34.04
CA ARG A 3 -20.62 -41.92 -33.04
C ARG A 3 -20.57 -40.56 -33.73
N CYS A 4 -21.35 -39.62 -33.22
CA CYS A 4 -21.17 -38.18 -33.40
C CYS A 4 -21.21 -37.53 -32.01
N ILE A 5 -20.63 -36.32 -31.96
CA ILE A 5 -20.79 -35.24 -30.98
C ILE A 5 -19.54 -34.99 -30.11
N LEU A 6 -18.83 -33.93 -30.51
CA LEU A 6 -17.97 -33.06 -29.71
C LEU A 6 -18.60 -32.76 -28.33
N LEU A 7 -17.79 -32.63 -27.28
CA LEU A 7 -17.71 -31.36 -26.54
C LEU A 7 -16.52 -31.34 -25.58
N LEU A 8 -15.86 -30.18 -25.56
CA LEU A 8 -14.98 -29.64 -24.53
C LEU A 8 -15.38 -30.02 -23.09
N MET A 9 -14.35 -30.27 -22.26
CA MET A 9 -14.21 -30.04 -20.80
C MET A 9 -13.03 -30.93 -20.35
N LEU A 10 -12.06 -30.59 -19.50
CA LEU A 10 -11.83 -29.51 -18.55
C LEU A 10 -10.32 -29.55 -18.21
N VAL A 11 -9.69 -28.37 -18.16
CA VAL A 11 -8.85 -27.88 -17.05
C VAL A 11 -8.11 -28.94 -16.22
N MET A 12 -6.77 -28.91 -16.24
CA MET A 12 -5.92 -28.96 -15.03
C MET A 12 -4.45 -28.64 -15.34
N THR A 13 -4.06 -27.42 -14.97
CA THR A 13 -2.80 -26.98 -14.34
C THR A 13 -2.97 -25.45 -14.28
N ALA A 14 -3.85 -24.91 -13.43
CA ALA A 14 -3.54 -24.70 -12.02
C ALA A 14 -2.05 -24.41 -11.80
N CYS A 15 -1.51 -23.41 -12.52
CA CYS A 15 -0.48 -22.57 -11.93
C CYS A 15 -1.16 -21.84 -10.78
N SER A 16 -1.02 -22.39 -9.58
CA SER A 16 -1.14 -21.65 -8.33
C SER A 16 -0.01 -20.62 -8.27
N GLY A 17 -0.04 -19.63 -9.15
CA GLY A 17 0.61 -18.36 -8.90
C GLY A 17 -0.46 -17.51 -8.25
N GLY A 18 -0.49 -17.47 -6.92
CA GLY A 18 -1.17 -16.36 -6.27
C GLY A 18 -0.64 -15.09 -6.92
N GLU A 19 -1.51 -14.23 -7.43
CA GLU A 19 -1.11 -12.92 -7.91
C GLU A 19 -0.46 -12.21 -6.72
N GLU A 20 0.87 -12.26 -6.64
CA GLU A 20 1.63 -11.35 -5.81
C GLU A 20 1.40 -9.98 -6.41
N THR A 21 0.42 -9.27 -5.86
CA THR A 21 0.19 -7.87 -6.21
C THR A 21 1.48 -7.13 -5.91
N LEU A 22 2.06 -6.48 -6.93
CA LEU A 22 3.34 -5.75 -6.81
C LEU A 22 3.34 -4.70 -5.68
N ASN A 23 2.15 -4.27 -5.26
CA ASN A 23 1.92 -3.46 -4.07
C ASN A 23 0.52 -3.79 -3.53
N PRO A 24 0.34 -4.58 -2.47
CA PRO A 24 -1.00 -4.91 -1.95
C PRO A 24 -1.65 -3.73 -1.22
N ILE A 25 -2.98 -3.63 -1.32
CA ILE A 25 -3.79 -2.55 -0.71
C ILE A 25 -3.79 -2.63 0.82
N ASN A 26 -3.74 -3.85 1.37
CA ASN A 26 -3.51 -4.11 2.78
C ASN A 26 -2.12 -4.72 2.91
N ASP A 27 -1.12 -3.93 2.57
CA ASP A 27 0.29 -4.29 2.74
C ASP A 27 0.47 -4.60 4.23
N GLU A 28 0.36 -5.89 4.54
CA GLU A 28 0.42 -6.39 5.90
C GLU A 28 1.71 -5.89 6.56
N LEU A 29 1.84 -6.10 7.85
CA LEU A 29 3.12 -5.88 8.52
C LEU A 29 4.22 -6.78 7.88
N ARG A 30 4.87 -6.26 6.83
CA ARG A 30 5.79 -6.95 5.91
C ARG A 30 7.20 -6.41 6.07
N VAL A 31 8.15 -7.33 6.12
CA VAL A 31 9.57 -7.02 6.30
C VAL A 31 10.10 -6.16 5.14
N ALA A 32 9.78 -6.50 3.89
CA ALA A 32 10.25 -5.74 2.72
C ALA A 32 9.77 -4.27 2.72
N ALA A 33 8.51 -4.02 3.12
CA ALA A 33 7.99 -2.65 3.22
C ALA A 33 8.69 -1.87 4.34
N TYR A 34 9.02 -2.54 5.45
CA TYR A 34 9.78 -1.97 6.56
C TYR A 34 11.21 -1.61 6.16
N GLU A 35 11.91 -2.55 5.52
CA GLU A 35 13.30 -2.36 5.07
C GLU A 35 13.38 -1.19 4.09
N ARG A 36 12.55 -1.19 3.06
CA ARG A 36 12.51 -0.11 2.05
C ARG A 36 12.21 1.25 2.67
N PHE A 37 11.25 1.34 3.58
CA PHE A 37 10.88 2.61 4.19
C PHE A 37 11.94 3.08 5.21
N SER A 38 12.53 2.17 5.98
CA SER A 38 13.66 2.48 6.87
C SER A 38 14.88 2.97 6.09
N GLU A 39 15.23 2.32 4.98
CA GLU A 39 16.32 2.76 4.09
C GLU A 39 16.04 4.14 3.50
N ASN A 40 14.80 4.40 3.07
CA ASN A 40 14.40 5.72 2.56
C ASN A 40 14.60 6.80 3.63
N LEU A 41 14.16 6.57 4.88
CA LEU A 41 14.35 7.50 5.99
C LEU A 41 15.83 7.74 6.33
N GLN A 42 16.68 6.73 6.19
CA GLN A 42 18.14 6.89 6.39
C GLN A 42 18.76 7.71 5.25
N ASN A 43 18.53 7.28 4.01
CA ASN A 43 19.24 7.80 2.84
C ASN A 43 18.74 9.18 2.41
N ASN A 44 17.43 9.44 2.53
CA ASN A 44 16.82 10.67 2.01
C ASN A 44 16.55 11.70 3.11
N ASN A 45 16.34 11.26 4.35
CA ASN A 45 16.03 12.15 5.47
C ASN A 45 17.20 12.29 6.46
N GLY A 46 18.32 11.59 6.23
CA GLY A 46 19.51 11.65 7.08
C GLY A 46 19.28 11.13 8.50
N MET A 47 18.29 10.26 8.70
CA MET A 47 18.01 9.68 10.01
C MET A 47 19.06 8.63 10.39
N THR A 48 19.32 8.48 11.70
CA THR A 48 20.08 7.33 12.18
C THR A 48 19.30 6.05 11.94
N LYS A 49 20.00 4.93 11.77
CA LYS A 49 19.40 3.60 11.58
C LYS A 49 18.31 3.30 12.62
N GLU A 50 18.65 3.40 13.91
CA GLU A 50 17.70 3.12 15.01
C GLU A 50 16.42 3.98 14.92
N ARG A 51 16.58 5.28 14.60
CA ARG A 51 15.43 6.17 14.48
C ARG A 51 14.58 5.83 13.26
N ALA A 52 15.22 5.60 12.11
CA ALA A 52 14.54 5.24 10.88
C ALA A 52 13.77 3.93 11.01
N GLU A 53 14.39 2.92 11.63
CA GLU A 53 13.78 1.62 11.93
C GLU A 53 12.56 1.76 12.83
N LYS A 54 12.66 2.54 13.91
CA LYS A 54 11.52 2.79 14.80
C LYS A 54 10.39 3.53 14.09
N GLU A 55 10.71 4.60 13.35
CA GLU A 55 9.71 5.36 12.61
C GLU A 55 9.06 4.54 11.50
N ALA A 56 9.81 3.65 10.85
CA ALA A 56 9.27 2.75 9.83
C ALA A 56 8.29 1.74 10.41
N PHE A 57 8.63 1.14 11.55
CA PHE A 57 7.73 0.25 12.27
C PHE A 57 6.44 0.97 12.68
N ASP A 58 6.56 2.12 13.34
CA ASP A 58 5.40 2.89 13.80
C ASP A 58 4.54 3.40 12.63
N TYR A 59 5.16 3.76 11.50
CA TYR A 59 4.45 4.15 10.28
C TYR A 59 3.62 2.98 9.73
N LEU A 60 4.22 1.80 9.57
CA LEU A 60 3.51 0.63 9.03
C LEU A 60 2.37 0.18 9.93
N VAL A 61 2.58 0.16 11.25
CA VAL A 61 1.50 -0.15 12.20
C VAL A 61 0.36 0.85 12.10
N GLN A 62 0.67 2.14 11.99
CA GLN A 62 -0.37 3.17 11.81
C GLN A 62 -1.11 3.02 10.48
N ARG A 63 -0.37 2.75 9.40
CA ARG A 63 -0.90 2.57 8.05
C ARG A 63 -1.91 1.42 8.02
N VAL A 64 -1.51 0.22 8.47
CA VAL A 64 -2.39 -0.95 8.53
C VAL A 64 -3.61 -0.70 9.41
N ALA A 65 -3.45 -0.04 10.57
CA ALA A 65 -4.56 0.28 11.45
C ALA A 65 -5.65 1.12 10.75
N VAL A 66 -5.23 2.12 9.97
CA VAL A 66 -6.14 3.02 9.26
C VAL A 66 -6.82 2.30 8.09
N VAL A 67 -6.09 1.50 7.32
CA VAL A 67 -6.66 0.72 6.20
C VAL A 67 -7.66 -0.31 6.71
N ASN A 68 -7.34 -1.05 7.76
CA ASN A 68 -8.28 -1.99 8.39
C ASN A 68 -9.55 -1.28 8.84
N ARG A 69 -9.42 -0.10 9.45
CA ARG A 69 -10.59 0.68 9.85
C ARG A 69 -11.45 1.10 8.67
N ALA A 70 -10.84 1.47 7.54
CA ALA A 70 -11.57 1.80 6.31
C ALA A 70 -12.39 0.59 5.83
N GLN A 71 -11.79 -0.60 5.85
CA GLN A 71 -12.46 -1.85 5.49
C GLN A 71 -13.60 -2.19 6.46
N GLU A 72 -13.39 -2.03 7.78
CA GLU A 72 -14.42 -2.27 8.80
C GLU A 72 -15.68 -1.42 8.63
N VAL A 73 -15.53 -0.18 8.14
CA VAL A 73 -16.66 0.73 7.90
C VAL A 73 -17.21 0.65 6.47
N GLY A 74 -16.75 -0.33 5.69
CA GLY A 74 -17.24 -0.58 4.33
C GLY A 74 -16.77 0.43 3.28
N ILE A 75 -15.63 1.08 3.50
CA ILE A 75 -15.00 1.94 2.48
C ILE A 75 -14.26 1.06 1.49
N GLU A 76 -14.63 1.20 0.22
CA GLU A 76 -14.01 0.52 -0.90
C GLU A 76 -13.46 1.54 -1.90
N VAL A 77 -12.43 1.12 -2.65
CA VAL A 77 -11.88 1.88 -3.76
C VAL A 77 -11.83 0.98 -4.99
N THR A 78 -12.43 1.43 -6.07
CA THR A 78 -12.47 0.65 -7.32
C THR A 78 -11.14 0.71 -8.06
N GLU A 79 -10.96 -0.20 -9.02
CA GLU A 79 -9.81 -0.16 -9.92
C GLU A 79 -9.79 1.14 -10.73
N GLU A 80 -10.96 1.60 -11.18
CA GLU A 80 -11.08 2.83 -11.97
C GLU A 80 -10.67 4.06 -11.18
N GLU A 81 -11.11 4.20 -9.92
CA GLU A 81 -10.74 5.34 -9.07
C GLU A 81 -9.22 5.43 -8.86
N ALA A 82 -8.58 4.28 -8.62
CA ALA A 82 -7.15 4.23 -8.41
C ALA A 82 -6.35 4.42 -9.71
N MET A 83 -6.87 3.93 -10.84
CA MET A 83 -6.27 4.15 -12.14
C MET A 83 -6.38 5.63 -12.55
N GLU A 84 -7.52 6.26 -12.29
CA GLU A 84 -7.71 7.70 -12.51
C GLU A 84 -6.71 8.51 -11.69
N MET A 85 -6.54 8.19 -10.40
CA MET A 85 -5.54 8.85 -9.57
C MET A 85 -4.11 8.60 -10.08
N SER A 86 -3.79 7.37 -10.48
CA SER A 86 -2.48 7.01 -11.05
C SER A 86 -2.16 7.86 -12.29
N ASN A 87 -3.09 7.92 -13.24
CA ASN A 87 -2.96 8.70 -14.47
C ASN A 87 -2.86 10.20 -14.18
N ASN A 88 -3.66 10.70 -13.24
CA ASN A 88 -3.65 12.11 -12.86
C ASN A 88 -2.29 12.52 -12.26
N VAL A 89 -1.72 11.70 -11.37
CA VAL A 89 -0.40 11.98 -10.79
C VAL A 89 0.69 11.86 -11.85
N ARG A 90 0.65 10.83 -12.69
CA ARG A 90 1.58 10.68 -13.83
C ARG A 90 1.59 11.93 -14.71
N GLU A 91 0.41 12.37 -15.16
CA GLU A 91 0.28 13.57 -16.01
C GLU A 91 0.84 14.81 -15.32
N LYS A 92 0.55 15.00 -14.02
CA LYS A 92 1.05 16.16 -13.27
C LYS A 92 2.57 16.13 -13.11
N LEU A 93 3.17 14.96 -12.89
CA LEU A 93 4.62 14.81 -12.82
C LEU A 93 5.28 15.08 -14.17
N GLU A 94 4.78 14.48 -15.24
CA GLU A 94 5.32 14.64 -16.59
C GLU A 94 5.23 16.09 -17.09
N ASN A 95 4.20 16.82 -16.68
CA ASN A 95 4.02 18.23 -17.04
C ASN A 95 4.65 19.22 -16.03
N GLY A 96 5.37 18.74 -15.01
CA GLY A 96 5.99 19.61 -14.00
C GLY A 96 5.00 20.44 -13.16
N LYS A 97 3.77 19.96 -13.00
CA LYS A 97 2.68 20.62 -12.24
C LYS A 97 2.72 20.30 -10.74
N ILE A 98 3.69 19.50 -10.29
CA ILE A 98 3.94 19.16 -8.89
C ILE A 98 5.33 19.66 -8.49
N ASP A 99 5.43 20.30 -7.33
CA ASP A 99 6.71 20.68 -6.75
C ASP A 99 7.62 19.45 -6.62
N ASN A 100 8.89 19.58 -7.00
CA ASN A 100 9.86 18.48 -7.03
C ASN A 100 9.55 17.36 -8.04
N ALA A 101 8.75 17.61 -9.09
CA ALA A 101 8.41 16.61 -10.11
C ALA A 101 9.63 15.86 -10.68
N GLU A 102 10.73 16.56 -10.96
CA GLU A 102 11.97 15.92 -11.46
C GLU A 102 12.57 14.94 -10.46
N SER A 103 12.63 15.32 -9.17
CA SER A 103 13.14 14.45 -8.11
C SER A 103 12.24 13.23 -7.96
N THR A 104 10.93 13.43 -7.93
CA THR A 104 9.95 12.33 -7.82
C THR A 104 10.05 11.38 -9.01
N LEU A 105 10.17 11.89 -10.24
CA LEU A 105 10.36 11.06 -11.44
C LEU A 105 11.67 10.26 -11.38
N LYS A 106 12.73 10.82 -10.79
CA LYS A 106 13.98 10.10 -10.55
C LYS A 106 13.78 8.95 -9.56
N ASP A 107 13.08 9.19 -8.46
CA ASP A 107 12.79 8.16 -7.45
C ASP A 107 11.91 7.04 -8.02
N ILE A 108 10.96 7.39 -8.89
CA ILE A 108 10.14 6.43 -9.64
C ILE A 108 11.02 5.57 -10.54
N ARG A 109 11.94 6.17 -11.30
CA ARG A 109 12.88 5.40 -12.16
C ARG A 109 13.76 4.46 -11.33
N ASN A 110 14.29 4.93 -10.21
CA ASN A 110 15.08 4.08 -9.31
C ASN A 110 14.24 2.90 -8.77
N THR A 111 12.97 3.14 -8.44
CA THR A 111 12.04 2.08 -8.01
C THR A 111 11.79 1.09 -9.14
N MET A 112 11.55 1.56 -10.36
CA MET A 112 11.37 0.69 -11.52
C MET A 112 12.61 -0.17 -11.79
N GLU A 113 13.81 0.40 -11.66
CA GLU A 113 15.07 -0.35 -11.81
C GLU A 113 15.27 -1.38 -10.71
N ALA A 114 15.05 -1.00 -9.44
CA ALA A 114 15.22 -1.89 -8.29
C ALA A 114 14.25 -3.07 -8.31
N GLU A 115 13.01 -2.84 -8.74
CA GLU A 115 11.94 -3.84 -8.77
C GLU A 115 11.80 -4.51 -10.16
N ASN A 116 12.68 -4.19 -11.11
CA ASN A 116 12.65 -4.67 -12.49
C ASN A 116 11.27 -4.50 -13.17
N LEU A 117 10.68 -3.32 -13.01
CA LEU A 117 9.37 -2.95 -13.54
C LEU A 117 9.49 -2.18 -14.85
N THR A 118 8.59 -2.48 -15.79
CA THR A 118 8.35 -1.59 -16.92
C THR A 118 7.52 -0.39 -16.47
N GLU A 119 7.55 0.70 -17.24
CA GLU A 119 6.72 1.89 -16.95
C GLU A 119 5.23 1.55 -16.89
N THR A 120 4.73 0.70 -17.80
CA THR A 120 3.35 0.22 -17.78
C THR A 120 3.04 -0.54 -16.49
N LYS A 121 3.87 -1.51 -16.09
CA LYS A 121 3.68 -2.25 -14.82
C LYS A 121 3.74 -1.34 -13.60
N TYR A 122 4.63 -0.35 -13.63
CA TYR A 122 4.71 0.63 -12.57
C TYR A 122 3.40 1.40 -12.42
N TRP A 123 2.88 2.01 -13.49
CA TRP A 123 1.69 2.87 -13.38
C TRP A 123 0.38 2.09 -13.23
N GLU A 124 0.23 0.98 -13.95
CA GLU A 124 -1.04 0.24 -14.03
C GLU A 124 -1.22 -0.79 -12.92
N GLU A 125 -0.13 -1.22 -12.27
CA GLU A 125 -0.17 -2.21 -11.19
C GLU A 125 0.39 -1.65 -9.89
N TYR A 126 1.68 -1.29 -9.86
CA TYR A 126 2.38 -0.92 -8.63
C TYR A 126 1.86 0.39 -7.99
N ALA A 127 1.85 1.48 -8.77
CA ALA A 127 1.43 2.79 -8.33
C ALA A 127 -0.08 2.83 -8.10
N LYS A 128 -0.86 2.28 -9.04
CA LYS A 128 -2.32 2.15 -8.91
C LYS A 128 -2.72 1.55 -7.57
N ASN A 129 -2.12 0.42 -7.16
CA ASN A 129 -2.49 -0.17 -5.88
C ASN A 129 -2.08 0.69 -4.67
N GLY A 130 -0.95 1.41 -4.76
CA GLY A 130 -0.59 2.42 -3.75
C GLY A 130 -1.61 3.56 -3.65
N TYR A 131 -2.19 3.95 -4.79
CA TYR A 131 -3.27 4.95 -4.81
C TYR A 131 -4.59 4.42 -4.29
N LYS A 132 -4.91 3.13 -4.45
CA LYS A 132 -6.09 2.54 -3.79
C LYS A 132 -6.05 2.76 -2.29
N GLU A 133 -4.90 2.48 -1.69
CA GLU A 133 -4.75 2.66 -0.25
C GLU A 133 -4.84 4.13 0.15
N THR A 134 -4.14 5.02 -0.58
CA THR A 134 -4.20 6.47 -0.36
C THR A 134 -5.66 6.96 -0.39
N LEU A 135 -6.42 6.55 -1.40
CA LEU A 135 -7.84 6.87 -1.54
C LEU A 135 -8.69 6.29 -0.41
N MET A 136 -8.41 5.06 0.04
CA MET A 136 -9.12 4.48 1.20
C MET A 136 -8.89 5.30 2.47
N ILE A 137 -7.65 5.73 2.71
CA ILE A 137 -7.29 6.56 3.86
C ILE A 137 -7.99 7.93 3.78
N ASP A 138 -7.98 8.56 2.60
CA ASP A 138 -8.64 9.85 2.38
C ASP A 138 -10.16 9.77 2.54
N LYS A 139 -10.79 8.74 1.97
CA LYS A 139 -12.22 8.47 2.15
C LYS A 139 -12.56 8.23 3.62
N LEU A 140 -11.72 7.46 4.35
CA LEU A 140 -11.94 7.22 5.78
C LEU A 140 -11.81 8.49 6.60
N LYS A 141 -10.82 9.34 6.29
CA LYS A 141 -10.67 10.63 6.95
C LYS A 141 -11.95 11.45 6.80
N THR A 142 -12.46 11.60 5.58
CA THR A 142 -13.71 12.33 5.31
C THR A 142 -14.88 11.73 6.07
N TYR A 143 -15.05 10.41 5.99
CA TYR A 143 -16.11 9.69 6.72
C TYR A 143 -16.05 9.95 8.23
N GLU A 144 -14.88 9.82 8.84
CA GLU A 144 -14.72 9.99 10.29
C GLU A 144 -14.87 11.47 10.71
N GLU A 145 -14.43 12.43 9.90
CA GLU A 145 -14.63 13.87 10.16
C GLU A 145 -16.12 14.25 10.11
N GLU A 146 -16.87 13.68 9.16
CA GLU A 146 -18.32 13.90 9.03
C GLU A 146 -19.14 13.22 10.15
N ASN A 147 -18.71 12.06 10.64
CA ASN A 147 -19.49 11.25 11.58
C ASN A 147 -19.07 11.41 13.05
N ALA A 148 -17.78 11.61 13.34
CA ALA A 148 -17.26 11.53 14.71
C ALA A 148 -17.16 12.89 15.42
N LEU A 149 -17.34 14.02 14.70
CA LEU A 149 -17.19 15.39 15.22
C LEU A 149 -15.84 15.61 15.95
N LYS A 150 -14.80 14.87 15.58
CA LYS A 150 -13.44 14.98 16.12
C LYS A 150 -12.46 15.29 14.99
N PRO A 151 -11.41 16.09 15.24
CA PRO A 151 -10.34 16.25 14.28
C PRO A 151 -9.72 14.90 13.91
N TRP A 152 -9.40 14.71 12.62
CA TRP A 152 -8.77 13.48 12.13
C TRP A 152 -7.54 13.04 12.95
N SER A 153 -6.72 13.99 13.38
CA SER A 153 -5.53 13.71 14.19
C SER A 153 -5.84 13.01 15.52
N VAL A 154 -6.98 13.34 16.14
CA VAL A 154 -7.46 12.69 17.37
C VAL A 154 -8.02 11.32 17.01
N ARG A 155 -8.86 11.26 15.97
CA ARG A 155 -9.52 10.02 15.59
C ARG A 155 -8.56 8.94 15.11
N LYS A 156 -7.55 9.31 14.31
CA LYS A 156 -6.45 8.43 13.89
C LYS A 156 -5.73 7.82 15.10
N LYS A 157 -5.45 8.60 16.14
CA LYS A 157 -4.81 8.07 17.37
C LYS A 157 -5.67 7.04 18.08
N GLU A 158 -6.99 7.25 18.12
CA GLU A 158 -7.94 6.28 18.69
C GLU A 158 -7.97 4.98 17.88
N ILE A 159 -8.04 5.07 16.55
CA ILE A 159 -8.00 3.92 15.64
C ILE A 159 -6.71 3.12 15.85
N VAL A 160 -5.56 3.78 15.84
CA VAL A 160 -4.26 3.14 16.04
C VAL A 160 -4.15 2.50 17.43
N LYS A 161 -4.66 3.16 18.47
CA LYS A 161 -4.68 2.61 19.83
C LYS A 161 -5.54 1.34 19.92
N ALA A 162 -6.73 1.36 19.32
CA ALA A 162 -7.61 0.19 19.27
C ALA A 162 -6.95 -0.97 18.51
N PHE A 163 -6.36 -0.70 17.34
CA PHE A 163 -5.60 -1.69 16.58
C PHE A 163 -4.45 -2.29 17.39
N LYS A 164 -3.61 -1.45 18.03
CA LYS A 164 -2.51 -1.92 18.88
C LYS A 164 -2.98 -2.82 20.03
N SER A 165 -4.17 -2.57 20.57
CA SER A 165 -4.76 -3.40 21.63
C SER A 165 -5.28 -4.73 21.10
N ASN A 166 -6.00 -4.72 19.98
CA ASN A 166 -6.69 -5.88 19.43
C ASN A 166 -5.74 -6.82 18.68
N GLU A 167 -4.70 -6.28 18.05
CA GLU A 167 -3.76 -6.99 17.17
C GLU A 167 -2.37 -7.11 17.79
N SER A 168 -2.26 -7.04 19.12
CA SER A 168 -0.98 -7.02 19.85
C SER A 168 -0.06 -8.19 19.47
N GLY A 169 -0.59 -9.42 19.37
CA GLY A 169 0.20 -10.59 18.97
C GLY A 169 0.73 -10.52 17.54
N ARG A 170 -0.06 -9.97 16.60
CA ARG A 170 0.36 -9.77 15.20
C ARG A 170 1.46 -8.69 15.11
N ILE A 171 1.33 -7.62 15.87
CA ILE A 171 2.31 -6.54 15.93
C ILE A 171 3.62 -7.02 16.56
N GLU A 172 3.54 -7.82 17.61
CA GLU A 172 4.73 -8.38 18.26
C GLU A 172 5.46 -9.36 17.37
N SER A 173 4.75 -10.27 16.70
CA SER A 173 5.37 -11.16 15.71
C SER A 173 6.06 -10.38 14.58
N PHE A 174 5.51 -9.24 14.17
CA PHE A 174 6.17 -8.39 13.20
C PHE A 174 7.43 -7.71 13.76
N ARG A 175 7.35 -7.17 14.98
CA ARG A 175 8.48 -6.56 15.70
C ARG A 175 9.67 -7.52 15.77
N GLU A 176 9.41 -8.77 16.16
CA GLU A 176 10.41 -9.83 16.20
C GLU A 176 11.01 -10.11 14.82
N LYS A 177 10.18 -10.21 13.77
CA LYS A 177 10.64 -10.47 12.39
C LYS A 177 11.56 -9.38 11.86
N VAL A 178 11.33 -8.13 12.23
CA VAL A 178 12.17 -6.99 11.81
C VAL A 178 13.34 -6.72 12.77
N GLY A 179 13.52 -7.55 13.79
CA GLY A 179 14.66 -7.47 14.70
C GLY A 179 14.63 -6.28 15.67
N LEU A 180 13.44 -5.73 15.95
CA LEU A 180 13.27 -4.69 16.95
C LEU A 180 13.13 -5.29 18.36
N PRO A 181 13.69 -4.64 19.40
CA PRO A 181 13.52 -5.07 20.79
C PRO A 181 12.12 -4.79 21.34
#